data_AF-A0A914LWS9-F1
#
_entry.id   AF-A0A914LWS9-F1
#
_cell.length_a   1.000
_cell.length_b   1.000
_cell.length_c   1.000
_cell.angle_alpha   90.00
_cell.angle_beta   90.00
_cell.angle_gamma   90.00
#
_symmetry.space_group_name_H-M   'P 1'
#
loop_
_entity.id
_entity.type
_entity.pdbx_description
1 polymer ?
#
loop_
_entity_poly.entity_id
_entity_poly.type
_entity_poly.pdbx_seq_one_letter_code
_entity_poly.pdbx_strand_id
1 'polypeptide(L)'
;MRVNERNFQLVRNIHANWFATGLKALMGSLGRALYQKLSKEEQKQLADCLYRVEDKMDLVLAANCLVNARRRHFARIITDQVGNNYKMRWKVNF
;
A
#
# COMPACT_ATOMS: atom_id res chain seq x y z
N MET A 1 2.01 39.22 -6.12
CA MET A 1 0.83 38.84 -5.32
C MET A 1 1.07 39.31 -3.89
N ARG A 2 0.30 40.25 -3.34
CA ARG A 2 0.46 40.65 -1.92
C ARG A 2 -0.10 39.53 -1.04
N VAL A 3 0.67 39.11 -0.04
CA VAL A 3 0.21 38.11 0.94
C VAL A 3 -0.82 38.80 1.84
N ASN A 4 -2.06 38.36 1.73
CA ASN A 4 -3.14 38.62 2.67
C ASN A 4 -3.75 37.28 3.05
N GLU A 5 -4.56 37.24 4.10
CA GLU A 5 -5.11 35.98 4.62
C GLU A 5 -5.79 35.14 3.53
N ARG A 6 -6.61 35.79 2.68
CA ARG A 6 -7.31 35.11 1.58
C ARG A 6 -6.34 34.47 0.57
N ASN A 7 -5.31 35.20 0.16
CA ASN A 7 -4.32 34.72 -0.79
C ASN A 7 -3.44 33.61 -0.18
N PHE A 8 -3.10 33.72 1.10
CA PHE A 8 -2.37 32.67 1.81
C PHE A 8 -3.18 31.37 1.89
N GLN A 9 -4.46 31.46 2.26
CA GLN A 9 -5.36 30.29 2.31
C GLN A 9 -5.50 29.61 0.95
N LEU A 10 -5.62 30.39 -0.13
CA LEU A 10 -5.70 29.87 -1.49
C LEU A 10 -4.43 29.07 -1.85
N VAL A 11 -3.25 29.65 -1.66
CA VAL A 11 -1.97 28.99 -1.96
C VAL A 11 -1.80 27.74 -1.10
N ARG A 12 -2.16 27.80 0.20
CA ARG A 12 -2.11 26.65 1.11
C ARG A 12 -2.96 25.49 0.62
N ASN A 13 -4.19 25.76 0.18
CA ASN A 13 -5.09 24.73 -0.33
C ASN A 13 -4.59 24.12 -1.65
N ILE A 14 -4.06 24.95 -2.56
CA ILE A 14 -3.44 24.47 -3.81
C ILE A 14 -2.26 23.54 -3.49
N HIS A 15 -1.38 23.97 -2.58
CA HIS A 15 -0.21 23.17 -2.19
C HIS A 15 -0.61 21.83 -1.56
N ALA A 16 -1.58 21.84 -0.64
CA ALA A 16 -2.08 20.61 -0.02
C ALA A 16 -2.67 19.63 -1.06
N ASN A 17 -3.45 20.14 -2.02
CA ASN A 17 -4.04 19.32 -3.07
C ASN A 17 -2.98 18.76 -4.02
N TRP A 18 -1.99 19.55 -4.41
CA TRP A 18 -0.87 19.09 -5.24
C TRP A 18 -0.03 18.03 -4.52
N PHE A 19 0.29 18.26 -3.23
CA PHE A 19 1.00 17.29 -2.41
C PHE A 19 0.24 15.96 -2.33
N ALA A 20 -1.05 16.01 -1.99
CA ALA A 20 -1.88 14.80 -1.90
C ALA A 20 -1.99 14.07 -3.24
N THR A 21 -2.10 14.81 -4.35
CA THR A 21 -2.15 14.21 -5.70
C THR A 21 -0.85 13.51 -6.05
N GLY A 22 0.30 14.13 -5.79
CA GLY A 22 1.61 13.52 -6.01
C GLY A 22 1.80 12.25 -5.18
N LEU A 23 1.43 12.30 -3.90
CA LEU A 23 1.55 11.15 -3.01
C LEU A 23 0.62 10.01 -3.44
N LYS A 24 -0.62 10.29 -3.89
CA LYS A 24 -1.51 9.28 -4.48
C LYS A 24 -0.92 8.60 -5.69
N ALA A 25 -0.28 9.35 -6.59
CA ALA A 25 0.34 8.78 -7.78
C ALA A 25 1.47 7.80 -7.40
N LEU A 26 2.31 8.17 -6.43
CA LEU A 26 3.36 7.30 -5.89
C LEU A 26 2.77 6.05 -5.23
N MET A 27 1.75 6.22 -4.39
CA MET A 27 1.05 5.11 -3.74
C MET A 27 0.39 4.17 -4.75
N GLY A 28 -0.20 4.70 -5.82
CA GLY A 28 -0.79 3.92 -6.91
C GLY A 28 0.26 3.12 -7.68
N SER A 29 1.42 3.73 -7.99
CA SER A 29 2.55 3.04 -8.63
C SER A 29 3.09 1.90 -7.76
N LEU A 30 3.34 2.18 -6.48
CA LEU A 30 3.78 1.17 -5.50
C LEU A 30 2.74 0.07 -5.33
N GLY A 31 1.47 0.44 -5.21
CA GLY A 31 0.35 -0.47 -5.06
C GLY A 31 0.20 -1.40 -6.26
N ARG A 32 0.35 -0.89 -7.49
CA ARG A 32 0.35 -1.72 -8.71
C ARG A 32 1.49 -2.73 -8.71
N ALA A 33 2.71 -2.29 -8.38
CA ALA A 33 3.88 -3.16 -8.32
C ALA A 33 3.76 -4.23 -7.23
N LEU A 34 3.16 -3.91 -6.08
CA LEU A 34 2.83 -4.87 -5.03
C LEU A 34 1.75 -5.85 -5.49
N TYR A 35 0.65 -5.35 -6.04
CA TYR A 35 -0.53 -6.13 -6.45
C TYR A 35 -0.17 -7.28 -7.41
N GLN A 36 0.75 -7.03 -8.34
CA GLN A 36 1.27 -8.04 -9.29
C GLN A 36 1.99 -9.21 -8.61
N LYS A 37 2.49 -9.03 -7.38
CA LYS A 37 3.20 -10.06 -6.60
C LYS A 37 2.30 -10.81 -5.63
N LEU A 38 1.13 -10.26 -5.33
CA LEU A 38 0.17 -10.82 -4.38
C LEU A 38 -0.56 -12.04 -4.97
N SER A 39 -0.91 -13.02 -4.12
CA SER A 39 -1.88 -14.07 -4.47
C SER A 39 -3.28 -13.48 -4.73
N LYS A 40 -4.19 -14.25 -5.32
CA LYS A 40 -5.58 -13.80 -5.58
C LYS A 40 -6.30 -13.39 -4.29
N GLU A 41 -6.06 -14.10 -3.20
CA GLU A 41 -6.63 -13.83 -1.88
C GLU A 41 -6.04 -12.54 -1.30
N GLU A 42 -4.72 -12.37 -1.38
CA GLU A 42 -4.03 -11.16 -0.94
C GLU A 42 -4.47 -9.92 -1.74
N GLN A 43 -4.68 -10.08 -3.05
CA GLN A 43 -5.23 -9.05 -3.95
C GLN A 43 -6.63 -8.63 -3.52
N LYS A 44 -7.53 -9.59 -3.26
CA LYS A 44 -8.88 -9.31 -2.77
C LYS A 44 -8.85 -8.55 -1.45
N GLN A 45 -8.03 -9.00 -0.48
CA GLN A 45 -7.90 -8.31 0.80
C GLN A 45 -7.38 -6.88 0.66
N LEU A 46 -6.44 -6.63 -0.25
CA LEU A 46 -5.96 -5.28 -0.53
C LEU A 46 -7.05 -4.42 -1.17
N ALA A 47 -7.77 -4.96 -2.17
CA ALA A 47 -8.88 -4.26 -2.83
C ALA A 47 -9.99 -3.89 -1.83
N ASP A 48 -10.42 -4.84 -0.98
CA ASP A 48 -11.43 -4.61 0.05
C ASP A 48 -10.99 -3.57 1.09
N CYS A 49 -9.69 -3.54 1.42
CA CYS A 49 -9.14 -2.51 2.30
C CYS A 49 -9.22 -1.13 1.67
N LEU A 50 -8.77 -0.99 0.42
CA LEU A 50 -8.79 0.29 -0.30
C LEU A 50 -10.21 0.77 -0.60
N TYR A 51 -11.15 -0.15 -0.85
CA TYR A 51 -12.56 0.18 -1.10
C TYR A 51 -13.24 0.82 0.12
N ARG A 52 -12.84 0.45 1.35
CA ARG A 52 -13.38 1.01 2.59
C ARG A 52 -12.83 2.39 2.95
N VAL A 53 -11.87 2.93 2.19
CA VAL A 53 -11.39 4.29 2.38
C VAL A 53 -12.41 5.25 1.77
N GLU A 54 -13.32 5.76 2.61
CA GLU A 54 -14.41 6.65 2.19
C GLU A 54 -13.88 8.00 1.68
N ASP A 55 -13.01 8.64 2.45
CA ASP A 55 -12.33 9.85 2.01
C ASP A 55 -11.17 9.50 1.09
N LYS A 56 -11.35 9.73 -0.21
CA LYS A 56 -10.31 9.53 -1.21
C LYS A 56 -9.06 10.35 -0.93
N MET A 57 -9.12 11.43 -0.16
CA MET A 57 -7.97 12.24 0.26
C MET A 57 -7.26 11.69 1.49
N ASP A 58 -7.78 10.65 2.15
CA ASP A 58 -7.13 10.00 3.28
C ASP A 58 -5.97 9.10 2.81
N LEU A 59 -4.79 9.71 2.76
CA LEU A 59 -3.54 9.06 2.38
C LEU A 59 -3.08 8.07 3.45
N VAL A 60 -3.44 8.28 4.71
CA VAL A 60 -2.98 7.46 5.84
C VAL A 60 -3.65 6.10 5.80
N LEU A 61 -4.98 6.07 5.65
CA LEU A 61 -5.72 4.81 5.54
C LEU A 61 -5.32 4.02 4.29
N ALA A 62 -5.20 4.69 3.14
CA ALA A 62 -4.72 4.04 1.92
C ALA A 62 -3.29 3.50 2.06
N ALA A 63 -2.39 4.24 2.73
CA ALA A 63 -1.02 3.78 2.98
C ALA A 63 -0.99 2.56 3.93
N ASN A 64 -1.82 2.57 4.98
CA ASN A 64 -1.96 1.45 5.89
C ASN A 64 -2.40 0.18 5.16
N CYS A 65 -3.35 0.28 4.22
CA CYS A 65 -3.74 -0.86 3.38
C CYS A 65 -2.55 -1.46 2.61
N LEU A 66 -1.75 -0.60 1.95
CA LEU A 66 -0.57 -1.02 1.19
C LEU A 66 0.51 -1.67 2.08
N VAL A 67 0.82 -1.03 3.22
CA VAL A 67 1.82 -1.54 4.17
C VAL A 67 1.38 -2.89 4.74
N ASN A 68 0.11 -3.03 5.12
CA ASN A 68 -0.40 -4.28 5.68
C ASN A 68 -0.43 -5.40 4.64
N ALA A 69 -0.81 -5.12 3.39
CA ALA A 69 -0.71 -6.09 2.31
C ALA A 69 0.74 -6.55 2.08
N ARG A 70 1.70 -5.61 2.07
CA ARG A 70 3.13 -5.92 1.95
C ARG A 70 3.63 -6.80 3.11
N ARG A 71 3.24 -6.48 4.35
CA ARG A 71 3.60 -7.27 5.54
C ARG A 71 3.07 -8.70 5.46
N ARG A 72 1.78 -8.87 5.11
CA ARG A 72 1.17 -10.22 4.94
C ARG A 72 1.88 -11.02 3.85
N HIS A 73 2.16 -10.38 2.71
CA HIS A 73 2.87 -11.01 1.60
C HIS A 73 4.25 -11.52 2.00
N PHE A 74 5.04 -10.71 2.72
CA PHE A 74 6.33 -11.16 3.21
C PHE A 74 6.23 -12.27 4.25
N ALA A 75 5.28 -12.18 5.18
CA ALA A 75 5.05 -13.23 6.15
C ALA A 75 4.75 -14.57 5.46
N ARG A 76 3.89 -14.56 4.42
CA ARG A 76 3.59 -15.75 3.61
C ARG A 76 4.81 -16.31 2.90
N ILE A 77 5.62 -15.46 2.24
CA ILE A 77 6.86 -15.91 1.58
C ILE A 77 7.78 -16.61 2.58
N ILE A 78 7.97 -16.04 3.77
CA ILE A 78 8.82 -16.62 4.81
C ILE A 78 8.24 -17.96 5.28
N THR A 79 6.94 -18.06 5.53
CA THR A 79 6.32 -19.32 5.95
C THR A 79 6.42 -20.40 4.86
N ASP A 80 6.26 -20.04 3.59
CA ASP A 80 6.37 -20.97 2.46
C ASP A 80 7.81 -21.48 2.31
N GLN A 81 8.81 -20.61 2.48
CA GLN A 81 10.23 -20.98 2.46
C GLN A 81 10.59 -21.93 3.61
N VAL A 82 10.14 -21.63 4.82
CA VAL A 82 10.36 -22.46 6.00
C VAL A 82 9.70 -23.84 5.83
N GLY A 83 8.44 -23.87 5.37
CA GLY A 83 7.72 -25.11 5.09
C GLY A 83 8.40 -25.97 4.02
N ASN A 84 8.92 -25.36 2.97
CA ASN A 84 9.65 -26.07 1.92
C ASN A 84 10.99 -26.65 2.42
N ASN A 85 11.72 -25.92 3.25
CA ASN A 85 12.96 -26.42 3.88
C ASN A 85 12.71 -27.66 4.74
N TYR A 86 11.62 -27.68 5.53
CA TYR A 86 11.25 -28.88 6.27
C TYR A 86 10.91 -30.04 5.35
N LYS A 87 10.12 -29.82 4.29
CA LYS A 87 9.73 -30.86 3.33
C LYS A 87 10.93 -31.47 2.61
N MET A 88 11.94 -30.68 2.26
CA MET A 88 13.18 -31.19 1.69
C MET A 88 13.97 -32.02 2.71
N ARG A 89 14.12 -31.56 3.96
CA ARG A 89 14.83 -32.31 5.01
C ARG A 89 14.29 -33.73 5.22
N TRP A 90 12.97 -33.91 5.18
CA TRP A 90 12.35 -35.24 5.30
C TRP A 90 12.53 -36.12 4.06
N LYS A 91 12.82 -35.56 2.89
CA LYS A 91 13.11 -36.31 1.66
C LYS A 91 14.55 -36.80 1.55
N VAL A 92 15.51 -36.21 2.29
CA VAL A 92 16.94 -36.60 2.25
C VAL A 92 17.27 -37.67 3.31
N ASN A 93 16.35 -37.99 4.22
CA ASN A 93 16.55 -38.94 5.32
C ASN A 93 16.02 -40.36 5.03
N PHE A 94 15.86 -40.74 3.76
CA PHE A 94 15.52 -42.11 3.33
C PHE A 94 16.46 -42.58 2.22
#